data_AF-A0A956VV26-F1
#
_entry.id   AF-A0A956VV26-F1
#
_cell.length_a   1.000
_cell.length_b   1.000
_cell.length_c   1.000
_cell.angle_alpha   90.00
_cell.angle_beta   90.00
_cell.angle_gamma   90.00
#
_symmetry.space_group_name_H-M   'P 1'
#
loop_
_entity.id
_entity.type
_entity.pdbx_description
1 polymer ?
#
loop_
_entity_poly.entity_id
_entity_poly.type
_entity_poly.pdbx_seq_one_letter_code
_entity_poly.pdbx_strand_id
1 'polypeptide(L)'
;PDVPVGVSTGAWIEPDADARLALVRSWQVLPDFASVNWHEDGAERIAEVLVDLGVGVEAGIWTADAARTFVGSPMSARCLRVLIEPRDSDVAAALGTADEVVRVLDGAGNTTPRLLHGTRAASWGVLRAALEAGLDMRIGLEDTNVLPDGTEVTSNVELVTAAMRLIEGAREG
;
A
#
# COMPACT_ATOMS: atom_id res chain seq x y z
N PRO A 1 21.70 -8.73 -4.48
CA PRO A 1 20.81 -7.98 -3.58
C PRO A 1 19.36 -8.33 -3.93
N ASP A 2 18.66 -9.01 -3.03
CA ASP A 2 17.40 -9.70 -3.33
C ASP A 2 16.17 -8.95 -2.77
N VAL A 3 16.31 -7.65 -2.50
CA VAL A 3 15.22 -6.81 -1.96
C VAL A 3 14.46 -6.18 -3.14
N PRO A 4 13.14 -6.42 -3.28
CA PRO A 4 12.34 -5.80 -4.34
C PRO A 4 12.31 -4.27 -4.23
N VAL A 5 12.40 -3.59 -5.37
CA VAL A 5 12.36 -2.13 -5.50
C VAL A 5 10.99 -1.70 -6.01
N GLY A 6 10.31 -0.89 -5.20
CA GLY A 6 9.03 -0.26 -5.54
C GLY A 6 9.17 1.22 -5.84
N VAL A 7 8.38 1.75 -6.77
CA VAL A 7 8.26 3.20 -7.03
C VAL A 7 6.80 3.67 -6.99
N SER A 8 6.58 4.97 -6.92
CA SER A 8 5.23 5.55 -6.96
C SER A 8 4.88 6.14 -8.32
N THR A 9 3.61 6.01 -8.71
CA THR A 9 3.02 6.68 -9.87
C THR A 9 1.90 7.65 -9.45
N GLY A 10 1.96 8.21 -8.25
CA GLY A 10 0.89 9.08 -7.72
C GLY A 10 0.73 10.41 -8.45
N ALA A 11 -0.48 10.98 -8.41
CA ALA A 11 -0.83 12.22 -9.08
C ALA A 11 -0.13 13.47 -8.55
N TRP A 12 0.45 13.40 -7.35
CA TRP A 12 1.30 14.47 -6.85
C TRP A 12 2.66 14.57 -7.58
N ILE A 13 3.05 13.53 -8.34
CA ILE A 13 4.27 13.53 -9.17
C ILE A 13 3.98 14.15 -10.53
N GLU A 14 2.98 13.62 -11.23
CA GLU A 14 2.50 14.11 -12.53
C GLU A 14 0.96 14.06 -12.55
N PRO A 15 0.27 15.20 -12.37
CA PRO A 15 -1.19 15.21 -12.25
C PRO A 15 -1.95 14.79 -13.52
N ASP A 16 -1.38 15.02 -14.71
CA ASP A 16 -2.04 14.67 -15.97
C ASP A 16 -1.91 13.16 -16.26
N ALA A 17 -3.05 12.48 -16.39
CA ALA A 17 -3.08 11.02 -16.53
C ALA A 17 -2.40 10.52 -17.83
N ASP A 18 -2.55 11.25 -18.93
CA ASP A 18 -1.96 10.85 -20.21
C ASP A 18 -0.44 11.14 -20.22
N ALA A 19 0.00 12.26 -19.64
CA ALA A 19 1.41 12.56 -19.43
C ALA A 19 2.07 11.54 -18.51
N ARG A 20 1.41 11.16 -17.41
CA ARG A 20 1.91 10.13 -16.50
C ARG A 20 2.05 8.78 -17.18
N LEU A 21 1.04 8.38 -17.96
CA LEU A 21 1.11 7.16 -18.77
C LEU A 21 2.28 7.20 -19.76
N ALA A 22 2.51 8.35 -20.41
CA ALA A 22 3.63 8.53 -21.33
C ALA A 22 4.99 8.43 -20.62
N LEU A 23 5.11 8.98 -19.41
CA LEU A 23 6.32 8.85 -18.58
C LEU A 23 6.59 7.40 -18.19
N VAL A 24 5.57 6.66 -17.73
CA VAL A 24 5.71 5.22 -17.40
C VAL A 24 6.17 4.42 -18.62
N ARG A 25 5.58 4.68 -19.80
CA ARG A 25 5.98 4.03 -21.07
C ARG A 25 7.42 4.34 -21.49
N SER A 26 7.98 5.45 -21.02
CA SER A 26 9.35 5.87 -21.36
C SER A 26 10.42 5.24 -20.47
N TRP A 27 10.03 4.49 -19.42
CA TRP A 27 10.98 3.85 -18.51
C TRP A 27 11.87 2.84 -19.24
N GLN A 28 13.18 2.98 -19.06
CA GLN A 28 14.20 2.07 -19.62
C GLN A 28 14.76 1.10 -18.57
N VAL A 29 14.73 1.51 -17.30
CA VAL A 29 15.06 0.67 -16.16
C VAL A 29 13.77 0.46 -15.40
N LEU A 30 13.36 -0.80 -15.24
CA LEU A 30 12.08 -1.16 -14.65
C LEU A 30 12.26 -1.51 -13.16
N PRO A 31 11.38 -1.01 -12.28
CA PRO A 31 11.31 -1.47 -10.90
C PRO A 31 10.66 -2.86 -10.84
N ASP A 32 10.78 -3.54 -9.69
CA ASP A 32 10.07 -4.80 -9.48
C ASP A 32 8.56 -4.59 -9.37
N PHE A 33 8.15 -3.46 -8.79
CA PHE A 33 6.75 -3.05 -8.72
C PHE A 33 6.56 -1.53 -8.70
N ALA A 34 5.33 -1.08 -8.95
CA ALA A 34 4.93 0.31 -8.78
C ALA A 34 3.54 0.41 -8.11
N SER A 35 3.37 1.43 -7.27
CA SER A 35 2.08 1.76 -6.67
C SER A 35 1.22 2.58 -7.63
N VAL A 36 -0.05 2.19 -7.76
CA VAL A 36 -1.09 2.88 -8.54
C VAL A 36 -2.26 3.16 -7.62
N ASN A 37 -2.52 4.43 -7.35
CA ASN A 37 -3.63 4.83 -6.50
C ASN A 37 -4.94 4.68 -7.26
N TRP A 38 -5.80 3.79 -6.81
CA TRP A 38 -6.94 3.36 -7.61
C TRP A 38 -8.03 4.42 -7.77
N HIS A 39 -8.03 5.43 -6.90
CA HIS A 39 -8.95 6.57 -6.96
C HIS A 39 -8.53 7.64 -7.97
N GLU A 40 -7.32 7.55 -8.54
CA GLU A 40 -6.80 8.57 -9.45
C GLU A 40 -7.23 8.30 -10.90
N ASP A 41 -7.41 9.40 -11.65
CA ASP A 41 -7.74 9.33 -13.06
C ASP A 41 -6.66 8.55 -13.84
N GLY A 42 -7.11 7.59 -14.65
CA GLY A 42 -6.21 6.76 -15.46
C GLY A 42 -5.55 5.58 -14.75
N ALA A 43 -5.89 5.31 -13.48
CA ALA A 43 -5.32 4.20 -12.70
C ALA A 43 -5.31 2.85 -13.46
N GLU A 44 -6.44 2.44 -14.04
CA GLU A 44 -6.53 1.18 -14.79
C GLU A 44 -5.58 1.13 -16.00
N ARG A 45 -5.52 2.20 -16.80
CA ARG A 45 -4.61 2.31 -17.96
C ARG A 45 -3.14 2.27 -17.56
N ILE A 46 -2.78 2.89 -16.43
CA ILE A 46 -1.43 2.85 -15.89
C ILE A 46 -1.10 1.43 -15.42
N ALA A 47 -2.00 0.79 -14.68
CA ALA A 47 -1.82 -0.58 -14.21
C ALA A 47 -1.64 -1.57 -15.38
N GLU A 48 -2.43 -1.42 -16.45
CA GLU A 48 -2.27 -2.23 -17.68
C GLU A 48 -0.87 -2.08 -18.29
N VAL A 49 -0.41 -0.85 -18.48
CA VAL A 49 0.93 -0.60 -19.03
C VAL A 49 2.04 -1.15 -18.15
N LEU A 50 1.92 -1.01 -16.83
CA LEU A 50 2.91 -1.57 -15.89
C LEU A 50 2.99 -3.08 -16.02
N VAL A 51 1.85 -3.78 -16.04
CA VAL A 51 1.83 -5.24 -16.21
C VAL A 51 2.38 -5.66 -17.57
N ASP A 52 2.07 -4.93 -18.65
CA ASP A 52 2.59 -5.21 -19.99
C ASP A 52 4.12 -5.01 -20.09
N LEU A 53 4.67 -4.11 -19.27
CA LEU A 53 6.13 -3.94 -19.10
C LEU A 53 6.75 -5.01 -18.18
N GLY A 54 5.96 -5.87 -17.54
CA GLY A 54 6.43 -6.86 -16.58
C GLY A 54 6.68 -6.30 -15.17
N VAL A 55 6.14 -5.13 -14.85
CA VAL A 55 6.23 -4.49 -13.53
C VAL A 55 5.01 -4.90 -12.69
N GLY A 56 5.25 -5.36 -11.45
CA GLY A 56 4.17 -5.66 -10.52
C GLY A 56 3.35 -4.42 -10.15
N VAL A 57 2.03 -4.57 -10.02
CA VAL A 57 1.15 -3.46 -9.61
C VAL A 57 0.73 -3.62 -8.16
N GLU A 58 1.05 -2.63 -7.35
CA GLU A 58 0.51 -2.47 -6.01
C GLU A 58 -0.68 -1.48 -6.08
N ALA A 59 -1.90 -1.98 -5.94
CA ALA A 59 -3.10 -1.15 -6.03
C ALA A 59 -3.33 -0.39 -4.71
N GLY A 60 -3.05 0.91 -4.69
CA GLY A 60 -3.26 1.81 -3.55
C GLY A 60 -4.74 2.10 -3.34
N ILE A 61 -5.28 1.69 -2.19
CA ILE A 61 -6.69 1.81 -1.84
C ILE A 61 -6.82 2.36 -0.42
N TRP A 62 -7.30 3.60 -0.33
CA TRP A 62 -7.54 4.27 0.95
C TRP A 62 -9.01 4.54 1.28
N THR A 63 -9.95 4.15 0.39
CA THR A 63 -11.39 4.34 0.59
C THR A 63 -12.17 3.15 0.06
N ALA A 64 -13.35 2.93 0.64
CA ALA A 64 -14.28 1.90 0.18
C ALA A 64 -14.78 2.15 -1.26
N ASP A 65 -14.87 3.40 -1.71
CA ASP A 65 -15.21 3.73 -3.10
C ASP A 65 -14.12 3.27 -4.08
N ALA A 66 -12.85 3.54 -3.76
CA ALA A 66 -11.73 3.04 -4.55
C ALA A 66 -11.74 1.50 -4.60
N ALA A 67 -12.02 0.84 -3.47
CA ALA A 67 -12.17 -0.61 -3.41
C ALA A 67 -13.30 -1.12 -4.32
N ARG A 68 -14.46 -0.44 -4.35
CA ARG A 68 -15.59 -0.80 -5.21
C ARG A 68 -15.24 -0.70 -6.70
N THR A 69 -14.53 0.37 -7.08
CA THR A 69 -14.06 0.53 -8.46
C THR A 69 -12.98 -0.48 -8.82
N PHE A 70 -12.10 -0.83 -7.88
CA PHE A 70 -11.06 -1.84 -8.07
C PHE A 70 -11.63 -3.22 -8.35
N VAL A 71 -12.55 -3.71 -7.52
CA VAL A 71 -13.12 -5.07 -7.71
C VAL A 71 -13.94 -5.20 -9.00
N GLY A 72 -14.42 -4.09 -9.56
CA GLY A 72 -15.08 -4.07 -10.88
C GLY A 72 -14.11 -4.09 -12.06
N SER A 73 -12.81 -3.85 -11.83
CA SER A 73 -11.78 -3.81 -12.87
C SER A 73 -11.24 -5.20 -13.20
N PRO A 74 -10.98 -5.51 -14.48
CA PRO A 74 -10.26 -6.72 -14.87
C PRO A 74 -8.84 -6.77 -14.32
N MET A 75 -8.26 -5.62 -13.95
CA MET A 75 -6.92 -5.55 -13.36
C MET A 75 -6.85 -6.04 -11.92
N SER A 76 -7.98 -6.18 -11.23
CA SER A 76 -8.00 -6.56 -9.81
C SER A 76 -7.32 -7.90 -9.53
N ALA A 77 -7.46 -8.86 -10.45
CA ALA A 77 -6.82 -10.19 -10.38
C ALA A 77 -5.40 -10.24 -10.98
N ARG A 78 -4.94 -9.14 -11.59
CA ARG A 78 -3.62 -9.02 -12.23
C ARG A 78 -2.61 -8.22 -11.39
N CYS A 79 -3.09 -7.53 -10.36
CA CYS A 79 -2.23 -6.79 -9.43
C CYS A 79 -1.42 -7.75 -8.55
N LEU A 80 -0.20 -7.34 -8.21
CA LEU A 80 0.68 -8.06 -7.29
C LEU A 80 0.05 -8.16 -5.90
N ARG A 81 -0.47 -7.03 -5.41
CA ARG A 81 -1.18 -6.93 -4.13
C ARG A 81 -2.05 -5.67 -4.07
N VAL A 82 -2.97 -5.63 -3.13
CA VAL A 82 -3.68 -4.43 -2.70
C VAL A 82 -2.91 -3.81 -1.54
N LEU A 83 -2.56 -2.53 -1.68
CA LEU A 83 -2.04 -1.69 -0.60
C LEU A 83 -3.24 -0.97 0.05
N ILE A 84 -3.66 -1.46 1.21
CA ILE A 84 -4.68 -0.82 2.02
C ILE A 84 -4.00 0.26 2.86
N GLU A 85 -4.35 1.51 2.59
CA GLU A 85 -3.61 2.68 3.09
C GLU A 85 -4.53 3.78 3.65
N PRO A 86 -5.30 3.48 4.73
CA PRO A 86 -6.15 4.48 5.37
C PRO A 86 -5.37 5.75 5.72
N ARG A 87 -5.96 6.91 5.42
CA ARG A 87 -5.33 8.23 5.58
C ARG A 87 -5.71 8.92 6.88
N ASP A 88 -6.56 8.29 7.68
CA ASP A 88 -6.98 8.77 8.98
C ASP A 88 -5.80 8.83 9.95
N SER A 89 -5.68 9.92 10.69
CA SER A 89 -4.65 10.08 11.71
C SER A 89 -4.99 9.40 13.04
N ASP A 90 -6.28 9.17 13.28
CA ASP A 90 -6.76 8.42 14.45
C ASP A 90 -6.75 6.92 14.17
N VAL A 91 -6.29 6.12 15.12
CA VAL A 91 -6.15 4.66 14.95
C VAL A 91 -7.51 4.00 14.73
N ALA A 92 -8.54 4.35 15.50
CA ALA A 92 -9.84 3.70 15.39
C ALA A 92 -10.51 4.04 14.06
N ALA A 93 -10.40 5.29 13.61
CA ALA A 93 -10.84 5.69 12.28
C ALA A 93 -10.09 4.95 11.16
N ALA A 94 -8.76 4.86 11.25
CA ALA A 94 -7.95 4.17 10.24
C ALA A 94 -8.31 2.68 10.12
N LEU A 95 -8.53 2.01 11.26
CA LEU A 95 -8.98 0.62 11.28
C LEU A 95 -10.39 0.47 10.72
N GLY A 96 -11.31 1.39 11.03
CA GLY A 96 -12.65 1.40 10.44
C GLY A 96 -12.62 1.54 8.91
N THR A 97 -11.78 2.43 8.38
CA THR A 97 -11.56 2.58 6.94
C THR A 97 -10.96 1.32 6.31
N ALA A 98 -9.96 0.71 6.96
CA ALA A 98 -9.37 -0.55 6.49
C ALA A 98 -10.39 -1.69 6.46
N ASP A 99 -11.22 -1.83 7.51
CA ASP A 99 -12.27 -2.84 7.60
C ASP A 99 -13.33 -2.64 6.50
N GLU A 100 -13.68 -1.40 6.17
CA GLU A 100 -14.57 -1.10 5.05
C GLU A 100 -13.99 -1.56 3.70
N VAL A 101 -12.71 -1.29 3.46
CA VAL A 101 -12.01 -1.73 2.24
C VAL A 101 -11.96 -3.26 2.19
N VAL A 102 -11.58 -3.92 3.29
CA VAL A 102 -11.51 -5.39 3.39
C VAL A 102 -12.88 -6.01 3.11
N ARG A 103 -13.97 -5.48 3.68
CA ARG A 103 -15.33 -5.99 3.42
C ARG A 103 -15.74 -5.88 1.96
N VAL A 104 -15.34 -4.82 1.26
CA VAL A 104 -15.62 -4.68 -0.19
C VAL A 104 -14.85 -5.73 -0.99
N LEU A 105 -13.55 -5.92 -0.69
CA LEU A 105 -12.72 -6.91 -1.36
C LEU A 105 -13.24 -8.34 -1.13
N ASP A 106 -13.57 -8.69 0.11
CA ASP A 106 -14.11 -9.99 0.50
C ASP A 106 -15.49 -10.25 -0.12
N GLY A 107 -16.37 -9.25 -0.10
CA GLY A 107 -17.70 -9.34 -0.69
C GLY A 107 -17.69 -9.58 -2.20
N ALA A 108 -16.63 -9.15 -2.89
CA ALA A 108 -16.39 -9.43 -4.30
C ALA A 108 -15.63 -10.74 -4.56
N GLY A 109 -15.24 -11.47 -3.50
CA GLY A 109 -14.43 -12.68 -3.63
C GLY A 109 -13.01 -12.40 -4.13
N ASN A 110 -12.49 -11.19 -3.95
CA ASN A 110 -11.14 -10.84 -4.40
C ASN A 110 -10.08 -11.49 -3.50
N THR A 111 -9.22 -12.33 -4.11
CA THR A 111 -8.16 -13.09 -3.42
C THR A 111 -6.78 -12.49 -3.60
N THR A 112 -6.67 -11.28 -4.15
CA THR A 112 -5.38 -10.61 -4.36
C THR A 112 -4.70 -10.42 -3.00
N PRO A 113 -3.39 -10.70 -2.86
CA PRO A 113 -2.66 -10.48 -1.61
C PRO A 113 -2.85 -9.05 -1.09
N ARG A 114 -2.80 -8.86 0.23
CA ARG A 114 -3.11 -7.57 0.86
C ARG A 114 -1.99 -7.17 1.81
N LEU A 115 -1.57 -5.91 1.67
CA LEU A 115 -0.70 -5.22 2.59
C LEU A 115 -1.50 -4.13 3.28
N LEU A 116 -1.35 -3.97 4.58
CA LEU A 116 -1.97 -2.90 5.35
C LEU A 116 -0.90 -2.03 6.01
N HIS A 117 -1.03 -0.71 5.87
CA HIS A 117 -0.23 0.25 6.63
C HIS A 117 -1.04 1.47 7.03
N GLY A 118 -0.63 2.10 8.14
CA GLY A 118 -1.22 3.35 8.60
C GLY A 118 -0.28 4.52 8.36
N THR A 119 -0.82 5.73 8.45
CA THR A 119 -0.06 6.97 8.31
C THR A 119 0.09 7.70 9.65
N ARG A 120 1.27 8.29 9.87
CA ARG A 120 1.62 9.15 11.00
C ARG A 120 1.30 8.49 12.35
N ALA A 121 0.43 9.13 13.13
CA ALA A 121 0.05 8.68 14.47
C ALA A 121 -0.66 7.31 14.45
N ALA A 122 -1.28 6.93 13.33
CA ALA A 122 -1.97 5.65 13.20
C ALA A 122 -1.02 4.49 12.81
N SER A 123 0.20 4.76 12.32
CA SER A 123 1.08 3.74 11.72
C SER A 123 1.31 2.53 12.61
N TRP A 124 1.65 2.72 13.89
CA TRP A 124 1.92 1.60 14.80
C TRP A 124 0.67 0.82 15.22
N GLY A 125 -0.47 1.52 15.37
CA GLY A 125 -1.75 0.86 15.69
C GLY A 125 -2.21 -0.02 14.53
N VAL A 126 -2.14 0.51 13.31
CA VAL A 126 -2.49 -0.21 12.08
C VAL A 126 -1.51 -1.37 11.80
N LEU A 127 -0.21 -1.18 12.05
CA LEU A 127 0.79 -2.25 11.89
C LEU A 127 0.50 -3.44 12.81
N ARG A 128 0.10 -3.20 14.07
CA ARG A 128 -0.31 -4.29 14.97
C ARG A 128 -1.56 -5.02 14.48
N ALA A 129 -2.57 -4.27 14.01
CA ALA A 129 -3.78 -4.88 13.44
C ALA A 129 -3.47 -5.72 12.20
N ALA A 130 -2.57 -5.25 11.33
CA ALA A 130 -2.11 -6.02 10.17
C ALA A 130 -1.42 -7.33 10.59
N LEU A 131 -0.56 -7.29 11.62
CA LEU A 131 0.07 -8.48 12.19
C LEU A 131 -0.95 -9.48 12.76
N GLU A 132 -1.91 -8.99 13.55
CA GLU A 132 -2.99 -9.82 14.13
C GLU A 132 -3.86 -10.47 13.06
N ALA A 133 -4.12 -9.75 11.95
CA ALA A 133 -4.88 -10.25 10.82
C ALA A 133 -4.06 -11.14 9.86
N GLY A 134 -2.76 -11.31 10.10
CA GLY A 134 -1.87 -12.08 9.21
C GLY A 134 -1.66 -11.44 7.83
N LEU A 135 -1.81 -10.11 7.73
CA LEU A 135 -1.59 -9.35 6.51
C LEU A 135 -0.12 -8.94 6.37
N ASP A 136 0.30 -8.68 5.14
CA ASP A 136 1.58 -8.02 4.91
C ASP A 136 1.58 -6.61 5.52
N MET A 137 2.75 -6.13 5.92
CA MET A 137 2.93 -4.84 6.58
C MET A 137 3.94 -3.97 5.82
N ARG A 138 3.80 -2.66 5.98
CA ARG A 138 4.78 -1.65 5.54
C ARG A 138 5.06 -0.68 6.68
N ILE A 139 6.32 -0.31 6.84
CA ILE A 139 6.76 0.75 7.74
C ILE A 139 7.99 1.45 7.16
N GLY A 140 8.04 2.76 7.31
CA GLY A 140 9.18 3.59 6.96
C GLY A 140 8.95 5.05 7.29
N LEU A 141 9.96 5.89 7.03
CA LEU A 141 9.92 7.34 7.26
C LEU A 141 8.82 8.04 6.46
N GLU A 142 8.34 7.43 5.37
CA GLU A 142 7.17 7.93 4.63
C GLU A 142 5.88 7.77 5.45
N ASP A 143 5.79 6.71 6.27
CA ASP A 143 4.63 6.41 7.09
C ASP A 143 4.68 7.19 8.40
N THR A 144 5.80 7.12 9.13
CA THR A 144 5.96 7.76 10.44
C THR A 144 7.41 8.09 10.77
N ASN A 145 7.61 9.09 11.62
CA ASN A 145 8.93 9.55 12.09
C ASN A 145 9.16 9.25 13.58
N VAL A 146 8.32 8.41 14.20
CA VAL A 146 8.44 8.07 15.62
C VAL A 146 8.33 6.56 15.85
N LEU A 147 8.96 6.07 16.92
CA LEU A 147 8.80 4.74 17.49
C LEU A 147 7.43 4.60 18.21
N PRO A 148 7.05 3.37 18.63
CA PRO A 148 5.78 3.15 19.33
C PRO A 148 5.63 3.94 20.64
N ASP A 149 6.75 4.32 21.27
CA ASP A 149 6.80 5.12 22.49
C ASP A 149 6.84 6.64 22.23
N GLY A 150 6.80 7.04 20.96
CA GLY A 150 6.85 8.45 20.53
C GLY A 150 8.26 9.00 20.29
N THR A 151 9.31 8.21 20.51
CA THR A 151 10.70 8.65 20.25
C THR A 151 10.91 8.92 18.76
N GLU A 152 11.46 10.09 18.40
CA GLU A 152 11.81 10.40 17.00
C GLU A 152 12.92 9.49 16.46
N VAL A 153 12.83 9.13 15.18
CA VAL A 153 13.83 8.31 14.48
C VAL A 153 14.52 9.09 13.38
N THR A 154 15.72 8.63 12.99
CA THR A 154 16.49 9.24 11.90
C THR A 154 16.67 8.32 10.71
N SER A 155 16.24 7.06 10.83
CA SER A 155 16.45 6.05 9.80
C SER A 155 15.29 5.03 9.71
N ASN A 156 15.12 4.47 8.51
CA ASN A 156 14.21 3.33 8.31
C ASN A 156 14.65 2.09 9.11
N VAL A 157 15.95 1.95 9.40
CA VAL A 157 16.49 0.80 10.15
C VAL A 157 15.90 0.76 11.56
N GLU A 158 15.74 1.90 12.22
CA GLU A 158 15.15 2.00 13.56
C GLU A 158 13.68 1.54 13.55
N LEU A 159 12.90 1.98 12.56
CA LEU A 159 11.49 1.60 12.39
C LEU A 159 11.33 0.10 12.10
N VAL A 160 12.10 -0.42 11.15
CA VAL A 160 12.08 -1.85 10.78
C VAL A 160 12.51 -2.70 11.98
N THR A 161 13.56 -2.30 12.70
CA THR A 161 14.01 -3.03 13.91
C THR A 161 12.90 -3.07 14.98
N ALA A 162 12.19 -1.97 15.21
CA ALA A 162 11.09 -1.94 16.15
C ALA A 162 9.90 -2.81 15.70
N ALA A 163 9.56 -2.80 14.40
CA ALA A 163 8.53 -3.68 13.85
C ALA A 163 8.90 -5.17 13.99
N MET A 164 10.16 -5.54 13.75
CA MET A 164 10.64 -6.93 13.93
C MET A 164 10.48 -7.42 15.37
N ARG A 165 10.78 -6.58 16.36
CA ARG A 165 10.58 -6.91 17.79
C ARG A 165 9.11 -7.14 18.14
N LEU A 166 8.19 -6.40 17.53
CA LEU A 166 6.74 -6.63 17.71
C LEU A 166 6.33 -7.99 17.13
N ILE A 167 6.86 -8.35 15.96
CA ILE A 167 6.59 -9.64 15.31
C ILE A 167 7.14 -10.80 16.14
N GLU A 168 8.35 -10.67 16.67
CA GLU A 168 8.96 -11.67 17.55
C GLU A 168 8.14 -11.86 18.82
N GLY A 169 7.76 -10.77 19.50
CA GLY A 169 6.94 -10.83 20.71
C GLY A 169 5.56 -11.46 20.48
N ALA A 170 4.95 -11.27 19.31
CA ALA A 170 3.67 -11.90 18.97
C ALA A 170 3.76 -13.40 18.67
N ARG A 171 4.96 -13.92 18.35
CA ARG A 171 5.19 -15.36 18.11
C ARG A 171 5.48 -16.14 19.39
N GLU A 172 5.92 -15.44 20.43
CA GLU A 172 6.28 -16.04 21.73
C GLU A 172 5.10 -16.14 22.71
N GLY A 173 4.01 -15.41 22.46
CA GLY A 173 2.76 -15.43 23.25
C GLY A 173 1.71 -16.36 22.68
#